data_AF-A0A7X8XLU4-F1
#
_entry.id   AF-A0A7X8XLU4-F1
#
_cell.length_a   1.000
_cell.length_b   1.000
_cell.length_c   1.000
_cell.angle_alpha   90.00
_cell.angle_beta   90.00
_cell.angle_gamma   90.00
#
_symmetry.space_group_name_H-M   'P 1'
#
loop_
_entity.id
_entity.type
_entity.pdbx_description
1 polymer ?
#
loop_
_entity_poly.entity_id
_entity_poly.type
_entity_poly.pdbx_seq_one_letter_code
_entity_poly.pdbx_strand_id
1 'polypeptide(L)'
;MEESSPAPPRREGIDWLTVALALVTLVNVVLWFYLEQRPDRGSAQATSPPPPPPQAVSPPPPPPPVLPPPPDIDVPPPVGLGSKDQLDAGLPILKEMGLDITPVRVFYRQSINAGRFGKQKDQLDAEKQALQEAARLLEQFFTTQMATLGKTATPDRIKQAEALAEQGKAKAEKGRLTDAIQFYQQAQKVLKGG
;
A
#
# COMPACT_ATOMS: atom_id res chain seq x y z
N MET A 1 58.65 1.27 -45.59
CA MET A 1 58.79 1.86 -44.24
C MET A 1 57.43 2.43 -43.92
N GLU A 2 56.56 1.61 -43.34
CA GLU A 2 55.17 1.97 -43.10
C GLU A 2 55.02 2.80 -41.82
N GLU A 3 54.13 3.76 -41.95
CA GLU A 3 53.80 4.89 -41.10
C GLU A 3 53.09 4.43 -39.82
N SER A 4 53.67 4.78 -38.66
CA SER A 4 53.07 4.50 -37.35
C SER A 4 51.93 5.47 -37.10
N SER A 5 50.70 5.04 -37.40
CA SER A 5 49.49 5.84 -37.15
C SER A 5 49.10 5.74 -35.66
N PRO A 6 49.05 6.85 -34.91
CA PRO A 6 48.68 6.82 -33.49
C PRO A 6 47.18 6.53 -33.31
N ALA A 7 46.88 5.68 -32.32
CA ALA A 7 45.53 5.28 -31.95
C ALA A 7 44.65 6.48 -31.56
N PRO A 8 43.35 6.49 -31.91
CA PRO A 8 42.45 7.60 -31.56
C PRO A 8 42.17 7.64 -30.04
N PRO A 9 41.97 8.84 -29.46
CA PRO A 9 41.70 9.01 -28.04
C PRO A 9 40.37 8.33 -27.66
N ARG A 10 40.39 7.57 -26.57
CA ARG A 10 39.17 7.05 -25.94
C ARG A 10 38.30 8.23 -25.53
N ARG A 11 37.15 8.39 -26.19
CA ARG A 11 36.09 9.29 -25.73
C ARG A 11 35.62 8.80 -24.38
N GLU A 12 35.93 9.54 -23.32
CA GLU A 12 35.26 9.43 -22.02
C GLU A 12 33.80 9.87 -22.22
N GLY A 13 32.98 8.92 -22.65
CA GLY A 13 31.54 9.07 -22.62
C GLY A 13 31.10 9.03 -21.17
N ILE A 14 30.34 10.04 -20.73
CA ILE A 14 29.66 10.03 -19.44
C ILE A 14 28.94 8.70 -19.31
N ASP A 15 29.34 7.91 -18.31
CA ASP A 15 28.74 6.61 -18.06
C ASP A 15 27.30 6.83 -17.61
N TRP A 16 26.37 6.60 -18.53
CA TRP A 16 24.94 6.72 -18.28
C TRP A 16 24.47 5.82 -17.13
N LEU A 17 25.20 4.73 -16.84
CA LEU A 17 24.95 3.91 -15.66
C LEU A 17 25.22 4.69 -14.38
N THR A 18 26.30 5.47 -14.34
CA THR A 18 26.64 6.33 -13.20
C THR A 18 25.61 7.45 -13.03
N VAL A 19 25.11 8.03 -14.12
CA VAL A 19 24.06 9.05 -14.09
C VAL A 19 22.73 8.47 -13.57
N ALA A 20 22.36 7.27 -14.04
CA ALA A 20 21.16 6.58 -13.58
C ALA A 20 21.24 6.26 -12.07
N LEU A 21 22.39 5.77 -11.60
CA LEU A 21 22.65 5.52 -10.19
C LEU A 21 22.56 6.81 -9.36
N ALA A 22 23.15 7.90 -9.83
CA ALA A 22 23.07 9.19 -9.15
C ALA A 22 21.61 9.69 -9.02
N LEU A 23 20.81 9.56 -10.08
CA LEU A 23 19.39 9.92 -10.06
C LEU A 23 18.57 9.07 -9.08
N VAL A 24 18.77 7.76 -9.07
CA VAL A 24 18.05 6.85 -8.15
C VAL A 24 18.40 7.16 -6.69
N THR A 25 19.67 7.47 -6.42
CA THR A 25 20.12 7.86 -5.08
C THR A 25 19.48 9.19 -4.67
N LEU A 26 19.43 10.17 -5.58
CA LEU A 26 18.86 11.49 -5.30
C LEU A 26 17.34 11.41 -5.07
N VAL A 27 16.62 10.59 -5.84
CA VAL A 27 15.19 10.32 -5.61
C VAL A 27 14.96 9.66 -4.26
N ASN A 28 15.79 8.68 -3.87
CA ASN A 28 15.69 8.06 -2.54
C ASN A 28 15.96 9.04 -1.40
N VAL A 29 16.96 9.92 -1.54
CA VAL A 29 17.30 10.94 -0.54
C VAL A 29 16.19 11.98 -0.43
N VAL A 30 15.63 12.43 -1.55
CA VAL A 30 14.49 13.36 -1.56
C VAL A 30 13.25 12.71 -0.96
N LEU A 31 12.97 11.44 -1.27
CA LEU A 31 11.87 10.69 -0.69
C LEU A 31 12.04 10.50 0.82
N TRP A 32 13.25 10.16 1.27
CA TRP A 32 13.60 10.07 2.69
C TRP A 32 13.43 11.43 3.39
N PHE A 33 13.94 12.51 2.81
CA PHE A 33 13.81 13.86 3.37
C PHE A 33 12.35 14.35 3.39
N TYR A 34 11.55 13.97 2.38
CA TYR A 34 10.12 14.25 2.34
C TYR A 34 9.34 13.48 3.42
N LEU A 35 9.80 12.28 3.78
CA LEU A 35 9.24 11.50 4.88
C LEU A 35 9.67 12.04 6.25
N GLU A 36 10.90 12.55 6.37
CA GLU A 36 11.46 13.14 7.60
C GLU A 36 10.86 14.54 7.89
N GLN A 37 10.46 15.30 6.87
CA GLN A 37 9.76 16.58 7.00
C GLN A 37 8.28 16.45 7.45
N ARG A 38 7.94 15.44 8.24
CA ARG A 38 6.71 15.45 9.03
C ARG A 38 7.06 15.98 10.43
N PRO A 39 7.16 17.30 10.66
CA PRO A 39 7.22 17.81 12.01
C PRO A 39 5.88 17.51 12.69
N ASP A 40 5.97 16.88 13.85
CA ASP A 40 4.93 16.90 14.86
C ASP A 40 4.38 18.33 15.00
N ARG A 41 3.07 18.46 14.78
CA ARG A 41 2.33 19.67 15.13
C ARG A 41 2.33 19.79 16.65
N GLY A 42 3.29 20.54 17.18
CA GLY A 42 3.33 20.95 18.56
C GLY A 42 3.80 22.40 18.69
N SER A 43 2.88 23.26 19.12
CA SER A 43 3.11 24.55 19.80
C SER A 43 3.10 25.83 18.94
N ALA A 44 2.12 26.67 19.24
CA ALA A 44 1.88 28.01 18.72
C ALA A 44 2.91 29.04 19.23
N GLN A 45 3.26 30.02 18.40
CA GLN A 45 3.29 31.44 18.81
C GLN A 45 3.28 32.41 17.63
N ALA A 46 2.63 33.54 17.86
CA ALA A 46 2.17 34.54 16.90
C ALA A 46 3.26 35.45 16.33
N THR A 47 3.03 35.99 15.12
CA THR A 47 2.94 37.45 14.82
C THR A 47 2.62 37.64 13.33
N SER A 48 1.50 38.30 13.02
CA SER A 48 1.01 38.62 11.66
C SER A 48 1.48 40.01 11.17
N PRO A 49 1.52 40.24 9.84
CA PRO A 49 1.22 41.54 9.21
C PRO A 49 -0.15 41.53 8.45
N PRO A 50 -0.67 42.70 7.99
CA PRO A 50 -2.11 43.00 7.83
C PRO A 50 -2.77 42.50 6.53
N PRO A 51 -4.13 42.54 6.41
CA PRO A 51 -4.88 41.82 5.39
C PRO A 51 -5.05 42.60 4.07
N PRO A 52 -5.16 41.90 2.92
CA PRO A 52 -5.66 42.49 1.68
C PRO A 52 -7.21 42.53 1.60
N PRO A 53 -7.80 43.47 0.85
CA PRO A 53 -9.26 43.64 0.70
C PRO A 53 -9.94 42.47 -0.03
N PRO A 54 -11.28 42.32 0.13
CA PRO A 54 -11.98 41.06 -0.04
C PRO A 54 -12.14 40.67 -1.51
N GLN A 55 -11.53 39.55 -1.89
CA GLN A 55 -11.94 38.85 -3.10
C GLN A 55 -13.07 37.90 -2.72
N ALA A 56 -14.22 38.06 -3.38
CA ALA A 56 -15.30 37.08 -3.36
C ALA A 56 -14.82 35.80 -4.07
N VAL A 57 -14.14 34.94 -3.32
CA VAL A 57 -13.73 33.61 -3.78
C VAL A 57 -14.67 32.62 -3.13
N SER A 58 -15.32 31.83 -3.97
CA SER A 58 -16.25 30.76 -3.64
C SER A 58 -15.84 29.99 -2.37
N PRO A 59 -16.80 29.57 -1.52
CA PRO A 59 -16.45 28.78 -0.34
C PRO A 59 -15.65 27.55 -0.78
N PRO A 60 -14.53 27.24 -0.09
CA PRO A 60 -13.79 26.03 -0.37
C PRO A 60 -14.73 24.82 -0.26
N PRO A 61 -14.54 23.79 -1.09
CA PRO A 61 -15.28 22.54 -0.90
C PRO A 61 -15.10 22.09 0.56
N PRO A 62 -16.17 21.58 1.21
CA PRO A 62 -16.06 21.12 2.58
C PRO A 62 -14.89 20.12 2.68
N PRO A 63 -14.08 20.20 3.75
CA PRO A 63 -13.01 19.24 3.96
C PRO A 63 -13.58 17.82 3.88
N PRO A 64 -12.83 16.85 3.32
CA PRO A 64 -13.24 15.45 3.39
C PRO A 64 -13.52 15.13 4.87
N PRO A 65 -14.62 14.42 5.18
CA PRO A 65 -14.96 14.08 6.56
C PRO A 65 -13.72 13.48 7.22
N VAL A 66 -13.28 14.11 8.32
CA VAL A 66 -12.20 13.61 9.16
C VAL A 66 -12.71 12.28 9.71
N LEU A 67 -12.29 11.20 9.07
CA LEU A 67 -12.59 9.85 9.53
C LEU A 67 -12.04 9.74 10.96
N PRO A 68 -12.86 9.34 11.95
CA PRO A 68 -12.31 8.99 13.24
C PRO A 68 -11.23 7.92 13.03
N PRO A 69 -10.10 7.99 13.77
CA PRO A 69 -9.14 6.91 13.75
C PRO A 69 -9.89 5.60 14.04
N PRO A 70 -9.56 4.50 13.36
CA PRO A 70 -10.17 3.22 13.68
C PRO A 70 -10.05 3.01 15.20
N PRO A 71 -11.11 2.57 15.90
CA PRO A 71 -11.06 2.33 17.33
C PRO A 71 -9.87 1.40 17.64
N ASP A 72 -9.21 1.64 18.77
CA ASP A 72 -8.16 0.80 19.37
C ASP A 72 -8.73 -0.59 19.66
N ILE A 73 -8.92 -1.38 18.61
CA ILE A 73 -9.14 -2.82 18.70
C ILE A 73 -7.76 -3.37 18.96
N ASP A 74 -7.54 -3.92 20.16
CA ASP A 74 -6.36 -4.69 20.59
C ASP A 74 -5.61 -5.29 19.38
N VAL A 75 -4.62 -4.54 18.90
CA VAL A 75 -3.99 -4.77 17.60
C VAL A 75 -2.91 -5.83 17.83
N PRO A 76 -3.01 -7.04 17.25
CA PRO A 76 -1.83 -7.87 17.16
C PRO A 76 -0.79 -7.09 16.35
N PRO A 77 0.47 -7.02 16.83
CA PRO A 77 1.46 -6.07 16.31
C PRO A 77 1.61 -6.21 14.79
N PRO A 78 1.93 -5.12 14.07
CA PRO A 78 2.21 -5.16 12.65
C PRO A 78 3.30 -6.19 12.42
N VAL A 79 2.91 -7.31 11.82
CA VAL A 79 3.77 -8.42 11.52
C VAL A 79 4.76 -7.94 10.44
N GLY A 80 5.92 -7.44 10.88
CA GLY A 80 7.08 -7.12 10.06
C GLY A 80 7.76 -8.40 9.57
N LEU A 81 6.98 -9.28 8.96
CA LEU A 81 7.40 -10.60 8.52
C LEU A 81 7.14 -10.70 7.00
N GLY A 82 7.88 -11.58 6.32
CA GLY A 82 7.90 -11.65 4.86
C GLY A 82 6.55 -12.05 4.25
N SER A 83 6.46 -12.07 2.91
CA SER A 83 5.25 -12.46 2.17
C SER A 83 4.67 -13.80 2.64
N LYS A 84 5.54 -14.76 2.97
CA LYS A 84 5.16 -16.03 3.58
C LYS A 84 4.41 -15.87 4.91
N ASP A 85 4.95 -15.10 5.83
CA ASP A 85 4.36 -14.92 7.15
C ASP A 85 3.04 -14.15 7.10
N GLN A 86 2.94 -13.20 6.15
CA GLN A 86 1.70 -12.51 5.81
C GLN A 86 0.62 -13.48 5.31
N LEU A 87 1.01 -14.49 4.51
CA LEU A 87 0.11 -15.54 4.05
C LEU A 87 -0.26 -16.51 5.17
N ASP A 88 0.71 -16.92 6.00
CA ASP A 88 0.47 -17.82 7.14
C ASP A 88 -0.51 -17.20 8.15
N ALA A 89 -0.36 -15.90 8.43
CA ALA A 89 -1.28 -15.17 9.29
C ALA A 89 -2.61 -14.83 8.61
N GLY A 90 -2.60 -14.50 7.32
CA GLY A 90 -3.78 -14.04 6.59
C GLY A 90 -4.74 -15.15 6.16
N LEU A 91 -4.22 -16.31 5.72
CA LEU A 91 -5.01 -17.45 5.26
C LEU A 91 -6.10 -17.95 6.23
N PRO A 92 -5.84 -18.16 7.54
CA PRO A 92 -6.88 -18.57 8.47
C PRO A 92 -7.98 -17.51 8.58
N ILE A 93 -7.63 -16.23 8.60
CA ILE A 93 -8.60 -15.13 8.71
C ILE A 93 -9.45 -15.02 7.44
N LEU A 94 -8.85 -15.16 6.25
CA LEU A 94 -9.58 -15.21 4.99
C LEU A 94 -10.61 -16.36 5.00
N LYS A 95 -10.21 -17.54 5.50
CA LYS A 95 -11.12 -18.68 5.64
C LYS A 95 -12.26 -18.39 6.62
N GLU A 96 -11.98 -17.76 7.76
CA GLU A 96 -12.99 -17.36 8.75
C GLU A 96 -13.98 -16.33 8.21
N MET A 97 -13.55 -15.45 7.29
CA MET A 97 -14.44 -14.55 6.55
C MET A 97 -15.32 -15.26 5.52
N GLY A 98 -15.19 -16.59 5.36
CA GLY A 98 -15.97 -17.38 4.42
C GLY A 98 -15.48 -17.28 2.97
N LEU A 99 -14.26 -16.77 2.75
CA LEU A 99 -13.65 -16.70 1.42
C LEU A 99 -13.15 -18.07 0.97
N ASP A 100 -13.34 -18.39 -0.32
CA ASP A 100 -12.71 -19.56 -0.92
C ASP A 100 -11.20 -19.30 -1.11
N ILE A 101 -10.40 -19.76 -0.16
CA ILE A 101 -8.95 -19.63 -0.16
C ILE A 101 -8.23 -20.67 -1.05
N THR A 102 -8.97 -21.52 -1.79
CA THR A 102 -8.39 -22.51 -2.69
C THR A 102 -7.36 -21.92 -3.67
N PRO A 103 -7.65 -20.83 -4.43
CA PRO A 103 -6.66 -20.24 -5.34
C PRO A 103 -5.41 -19.75 -4.62
N VAL A 104 -5.54 -19.12 -3.44
CA VAL A 104 -4.40 -18.66 -2.64
C VAL A 104 -3.53 -19.84 -2.18
N ARG A 105 -4.17 -20.93 -1.75
CA ARG A 105 -3.48 -22.14 -1.27
C ARG A 105 -2.67 -22.84 -2.35
N VAL A 106 -3.12 -22.80 -3.61
CA VAL A 106 -2.39 -23.37 -4.75
C VAL A 106 -1.03 -22.71 -4.89
N PHE A 107 -1.00 -21.37 -4.97
CA PHE A 107 0.23 -20.60 -5.09
C PHE A 107 1.10 -20.68 -3.82
N TYR A 108 0.48 -20.69 -2.64
CA TYR A 108 1.21 -20.86 -1.39
C TYR A 108 1.90 -22.22 -1.28
N ARG A 109 1.25 -23.31 -1.74
CA ARG A 109 1.89 -24.63 -1.80
C ARG A 109 3.02 -24.67 -2.83
N GLN A 110 2.85 -23.98 -3.96
CA GLN A 110 3.89 -23.85 -4.97
C GLN A 110 5.13 -23.14 -4.41
N SER A 111 4.95 -22.08 -3.61
CA SER A 111 6.10 -21.39 -3.00
C SER A 111 6.85 -22.26 -1.99
N ILE A 112 6.13 -23.01 -1.14
CA ILE A 112 6.73 -23.95 -0.19
C ILE A 112 7.56 -25.01 -0.94
N ASN A 113 7.02 -25.55 -2.03
CA ASN A 113 7.72 -26.52 -2.86
C ASN A 113 8.97 -25.92 -3.50
N ALA A 114 8.87 -24.72 -4.08
CA ALA A 114 10.00 -24.01 -4.68
C ALA A 114 11.11 -23.74 -3.66
N GLY A 115 10.76 -23.29 -2.45
CA GLY A 115 11.70 -23.08 -1.35
C GLY A 115 12.42 -24.36 -0.91
N ARG A 116 11.70 -25.50 -0.88
CA ARG A 116 12.30 -26.81 -0.59
C ARG A 116 13.37 -27.22 -1.61
N PHE A 117 13.20 -26.83 -2.88
CA PHE A 117 14.13 -27.14 -3.96
C PHE A 117 15.18 -26.04 -4.21
N GLY A 118 15.30 -25.05 -3.31
CA GLY A 118 16.29 -23.96 -3.44
C GLY A 118 16.00 -22.97 -4.58
N LYS A 119 14.78 -22.98 -5.13
CA LYS A 119 14.37 -22.09 -6.22
C LYS A 119 13.81 -20.78 -5.66
N GLN A 120 14.70 -19.92 -5.17
CA GLN A 120 14.32 -18.71 -4.44
C GLN A 120 13.46 -17.75 -5.26
N LYS A 121 13.76 -17.59 -6.57
CA LYS A 121 12.96 -16.76 -7.46
C LYS A 121 11.54 -17.30 -7.63
N ASP A 122 11.40 -18.59 -7.94
CA ASP A 122 10.10 -19.25 -8.10
C ASP A 122 9.28 -19.21 -6.80
N GLN A 123 9.95 -19.29 -5.64
CA GLN A 123 9.31 -19.13 -4.35
C GLN A 123 8.71 -17.73 -4.19
N LEU A 124 9.50 -16.68 -4.42
CA LEU A 124 9.04 -15.29 -4.28
C LEU A 124 7.93 -14.95 -5.29
N ASP A 125 8.05 -15.43 -6.53
CA ASP A 125 7.05 -15.22 -7.57
C ASP A 125 5.71 -15.90 -7.16
N ALA A 126 5.76 -17.12 -6.61
CA ALA A 126 4.58 -17.81 -6.11
C ALA A 126 3.98 -17.18 -4.84
N GLU A 127 4.80 -16.69 -3.91
CA GLU A 127 4.31 -15.93 -2.73
C GLU A 127 3.60 -14.64 -3.15
N LYS A 128 4.15 -13.91 -4.13
CA LYS A 128 3.52 -12.72 -4.68
C LYS A 128 2.18 -13.02 -5.33
N GLN A 129 2.10 -14.12 -6.10
CA GLN A 129 0.83 -14.57 -6.69
C GLN A 129 -0.20 -14.93 -5.63
N ALA A 130 0.20 -15.63 -4.55
CA ALA A 130 -0.70 -15.94 -3.45
C ALA A 130 -1.23 -14.67 -2.77
N LEU A 131 -0.37 -13.67 -2.51
CA LEU A 131 -0.80 -12.39 -1.93
C LEU A 131 -1.76 -11.64 -2.86
N GLN A 132 -1.49 -11.64 -4.16
CA GLN A 132 -2.36 -11.00 -5.16
C GLN A 132 -3.74 -11.67 -5.22
N GLU A 133 -3.80 -12.99 -5.20
CA GLU A 133 -5.07 -13.72 -5.14
C GLU A 133 -5.83 -13.43 -3.84
N ALA A 134 -5.12 -13.36 -2.71
CA ALA A 134 -5.72 -13.03 -1.43
C ALA A 134 -6.33 -11.61 -1.44
N ALA A 135 -5.61 -10.64 -2.00
CA ALA A 135 -6.10 -9.27 -2.20
C ALA A 135 -7.35 -9.24 -3.08
N ARG A 136 -7.32 -9.98 -4.19
CA ARG A 136 -8.45 -10.08 -5.13
C ARG A 136 -9.70 -10.66 -4.45
N LEU A 137 -9.53 -11.71 -3.64
CA LEU A 137 -10.63 -12.32 -2.88
C LEU A 137 -11.26 -11.34 -1.89
N LEU A 138 -10.44 -10.56 -1.17
CA LEU A 138 -10.92 -9.54 -0.24
C LEU A 138 -11.75 -8.46 -0.95
N GLU A 139 -11.26 -7.96 -2.08
CA GLU A 139 -11.97 -6.97 -2.89
C GLU A 139 -13.33 -7.52 -3.36
N GLN A 140 -13.36 -8.74 -3.92
CA GLN A 140 -14.60 -9.38 -4.36
C GLN A 140 -15.63 -9.55 -3.24
N PHE A 141 -15.18 -9.95 -2.05
CA PHE A 141 -16.05 -10.08 -0.90
C PHE A 141 -16.60 -8.74 -0.44
N PHE A 142 -15.76 -7.71 -0.40
CA PHE A 142 -16.21 -6.37 -0.08
C PHE A 142 -17.22 -5.82 -1.09
N THR A 143 -16.97 -5.98 -2.40
CA THR A 143 -17.92 -5.58 -3.45
C THR A 143 -19.27 -6.29 -3.29
N THR A 144 -19.25 -7.59 -2.96
CA THR A 144 -20.46 -8.38 -2.72
C THR A 144 -21.23 -7.86 -1.49
N GLN A 145 -20.52 -7.53 -0.42
CA GLN A 145 -21.13 -6.94 0.78
C GLN A 145 -21.67 -5.54 0.52
N MET A 146 -20.96 -4.69 -0.23
CA MET A 146 -21.43 -3.38 -0.66
C MET A 146 -22.74 -3.48 -1.46
N ALA A 147 -22.83 -4.43 -2.40
CA ALA A 147 -24.06 -4.65 -3.17
C ALA A 147 -25.26 -5.09 -2.31
N THR A 148 -24.99 -5.75 -1.17
CA THR A 148 -26.03 -6.28 -0.28
C THR A 148 -26.40 -5.26 0.81
N LEU A 149 -25.43 -4.80 1.58
CA LEU A 149 -25.58 -3.92 2.74
C LEU A 149 -25.66 -2.44 2.36
N GLY A 150 -25.02 -2.04 1.24
CA GLY A 150 -25.06 -0.66 0.75
C GLY A 150 -26.47 -0.20 0.37
N LYS A 151 -27.40 -1.13 0.07
CA LYS A 151 -28.81 -0.79 -0.20
C LYS A 151 -29.53 -0.21 1.02
N THR A 152 -29.09 -0.58 2.23
CA THR A 152 -29.69 -0.17 3.50
C THR A 152 -28.81 0.79 4.30
N ALA A 153 -27.55 0.97 3.89
CA ALA A 153 -26.60 1.86 4.56
C ALA A 153 -26.80 3.32 4.13
N THR A 154 -26.46 4.26 5.02
CA THR A 154 -26.47 5.69 4.66
C THR A 154 -25.33 6.01 3.69
N PRO A 155 -25.46 7.07 2.85
CA PRO A 155 -24.40 7.48 1.93
C PRO A 155 -23.05 7.74 2.63
N ASP A 156 -23.06 8.26 3.86
CA ASP A 156 -21.84 8.51 4.62
C ASP A 156 -21.14 7.22 5.05
N ARG A 157 -21.91 6.20 5.47
CA ARG A 157 -21.37 4.87 5.81
C ARG A 157 -20.78 4.16 4.58
N ILE A 158 -21.44 4.31 3.44
CA ILE A 158 -20.94 3.80 2.16
C ILE A 158 -19.58 4.42 1.83
N LYS A 159 -19.49 5.76 1.84
CA LYS A 159 -18.24 6.48 1.58
C LYS A 159 -17.12 6.11 2.56
N GLN A 160 -17.45 5.98 3.85
CA GLN A 160 -16.48 5.57 4.86
C GLN A 160 -15.99 4.14 4.64
N ALA A 161 -16.89 3.21 4.30
CA ALA A 161 -16.52 1.84 4.00
C ALA A 161 -15.64 1.72 2.75
N GLU A 162 -15.95 2.47 1.69
CA GLU A 162 -15.12 2.55 0.48
C GLU A 162 -13.73 3.10 0.79
N ALA A 163 -13.64 4.17 1.58
CA ALA A 163 -12.34 4.74 1.98
C ALA A 163 -11.48 3.75 2.79
N LEU A 164 -12.11 2.93 3.63
CA LEU A 164 -11.42 1.85 4.36
C LEU A 164 -11.00 0.72 3.42
N ALA A 165 -11.85 0.32 2.47
CA ALA A 165 -11.51 -0.69 1.47
C ALA A 165 -10.33 -0.28 0.59
N GLU A 166 -10.26 0.99 0.18
CA GLU A 166 -9.12 1.54 -0.59
C GLU A 166 -7.82 1.50 0.22
N GLN A 167 -7.88 1.79 1.53
CA GLN A 167 -6.72 1.62 2.41
C GLN A 167 -6.30 0.15 2.51
N GLY A 168 -7.27 -0.76 2.63
CA GLY A 168 -7.02 -2.20 2.63
C GLY A 168 -6.33 -2.67 1.35
N LYS A 169 -6.81 -2.22 0.19
CA LYS A 169 -6.21 -2.48 -1.12
C LYS A 169 -4.77 -1.99 -1.20
N ALA A 170 -4.51 -0.75 -0.81
CA ALA A 170 -3.16 -0.20 -0.81
C ALA A 170 -2.19 -0.94 0.14
N LYS A 171 -2.70 -1.56 1.22
CA LYS A 171 -1.89 -2.44 2.09
C LYS A 171 -1.63 -3.78 1.42
N ALA A 172 -2.63 -4.37 0.78
CA ALA A 172 -2.51 -5.63 0.07
C ALA A 172 -1.49 -5.55 -1.08
N GLU A 173 -1.50 -4.45 -1.84
CA GLU A 173 -0.52 -4.17 -2.91
C GLU A 173 0.92 -4.07 -2.39
N LYS A 174 1.11 -3.66 -1.13
CA LYS A 174 2.40 -3.63 -0.44
C LYS A 174 2.78 -4.99 0.19
N GLY A 175 1.99 -6.04 -0.08
CA GLY A 175 2.18 -7.38 0.50
C GLY A 175 1.77 -7.49 1.97
N ARG A 176 1.11 -6.47 2.53
CA ARG A 176 0.63 -6.43 3.92
C ARG A 176 -0.80 -6.97 3.99
N LEU A 177 -0.94 -8.28 3.79
CA LEU A 177 -2.24 -8.95 3.73
C LEU A 177 -3.00 -8.88 5.05
N THR A 178 -2.33 -9.05 6.21
CA THR A 178 -3.02 -8.96 7.50
C THR A 178 -3.60 -7.57 7.77
N ASP A 179 -2.86 -6.52 7.44
CA ASP A 179 -3.39 -5.15 7.54
C ASP A 179 -4.55 -4.92 6.55
N ALA A 180 -4.43 -5.44 5.32
CA ALA A 180 -5.51 -5.34 4.34
C ALA A 180 -6.81 -5.96 4.88
N ILE A 181 -6.71 -7.15 5.46
CA ILE A 181 -7.84 -7.84 6.08
C ILE A 181 -8.49 -6.99 7.17
N GLN A 182 -7.71 -6.34 8.03
CA GLN A 182 -8.22 -5.47 9.09
C GLN A 182 -9.04 -4.30 8.53
N PHE A 183 -8.54 -3.62 7.49
CA PHE A 183 -9.26 -2.53 6.84
C PHE A 183 -10.57 -3.01 6.20
N TYR A 184 -10.58 -4.16 5.53
CA TYR A 184 -11.80 -4.73 4.97
C TYR A 184 -12.81 -5.15 6.05
N GLN A 185 -12.35 -5.66 7.19
CA GLN A 185 -13.23 -5.97 8.33
C GLN A 185 -13.84 -4.71 8.93
N GLN A 186 -13.07 -3.61 9.05
CA GLN A 186 -13.58 -2.33 9.51
C GLN A 186 -14.62 -1.75 8.54
N ALA A 187 -14.33 -1.82 7.23
CA ALA A 187 -15.26 -1.40 6.19
C ALA A 187 -16.61 -2.14 6.32
N GLN A 188 -16.57 -3.45 6.60
CA GLN A 188 -17.80 -4.23 6.85
C GLN A 188 -18.53 -3.84 8.12
N LYS A 189 -17.82 -3.56 9.22
CA LYS A 189 -18.43 -3.07 10.46
C LYS A 189 -19.18 -1.77 10.22
N VAL A 190 -18.57 -0.82 9.48
CA VAL A 190 -19.21 0.44 9.11
C VAL A 190 -20.47 0.21 8.28
N LEU A 191 -20.42 -0.67 7.27
CA LEU A 191 -21.58 -1.00 6.45
C LEU A 191 -22.73 -1.61 7.25
N LYS A 192 -22.41 -2.46 8.23
CA LYS A 192 -23.39 -3.08 9.13
C LYS A 192 -23.95 -2.11 10.17
N GLY A 193 -23.37 -0.91 10.30
CA GLY A 193 -23.76 0.08 11.29
C GLY A 193 -23.32 -0.27 12.71
N GLY A 194 -22.13 -0.89 12.83
CA GLY A 194 -21.53 -1.30 14.10
C GLY A 194 -21.35 -0.18 15.12
#